data_AF-A0A6A6UM17-F1
#
_entry.id   AF-A0A6A6UM17-F1
#
_cell.length_a   1.000
_cell.length_b   1.000
_cell.length_c   1.000
_cell.angle_alpha   90.00
_cell.angle_beta   90.00
_cell.angle_gamma   90.00
#
_symmetry.space_group_name_H-M   'P 1'
#
loop_
_entity.id
_entity.type
_entity.pdbx_description
1 polymer ?
#
loop_
_entity_poly.entity_id
_entity_poly.type
_entity_poly.pdbx_seq_one_letter_code
_entity_poly.pdbx_strand_id
1 'polypeptide(L)'
;FQLLDSLFKNHDVTFVMAKYLDPDTMCNLYAISKDFHHAVNCRYQSFIKASMQIWAPHGDKLFPWHFFRDLCVRDPIQNTIVHNLTEVRFVAGFRWLKMITQRQKITDEILYKLHLAGHPMPATMCNIVQQMWFTNGISSNGNRIGLIHNQKYWREWQLFFAWFFIMKLDMHLNSPAHAPAHMQMRKMFLSHKSLASLGELLKGCYTSLDIIRMKLRFGSNRPRQFQSQTWNVAGVQVQHFGRGIREAWGAGRTRALRIEQLILMECMRRRIWLNKAFYSVM
;
A
#
# COMPACT_ATOMS: atom_id res chain seq x y z
N PHE A 1 14.72 -34.71 -10.38
CA PHE A 1 13.27 -34.77 -10.09
C PHE A 1 12.94 -35.53 -8.80
N GLN A 2 13.55 -36.69 -8.50
CA GLN A 2 13.22 -37.50 -7.30
C GLN A 2 13.41 -36.83 -5.92
N LEU A 3 14.32 -35.86 -5.77
CA LEU A 3 14.62 -35.22 -4.48
C LEU A 3 13.49 -34.29 -4.00
N LEU A 4 12.91 -33.47 -4.89
CA LEU A 4 11.81 -32.58 -4.53
C LEU A 4 10.54 -33.37 -4.17
N ASP A 5 10.24 -34.42 -4.92
CA ASP A 5 9.09 -35.28 -4.63
C ASP A 5 9.25 -35.98 -3.27
N SER A 6 10.48 -36.41 -2.92
CA SER A 6 10.77 -36.99 -1.59
C SER A 6 10.65 -35.97 -0.45
N LEU A 7 11.03 -34.71 -0.69
CA LEU A 7 10.87 -33.62 0.27
C LEU A 7 9.40 -33.27 0.48
N PHE A 8 8.60 -33.24 -0.60
CA PHE A 8 7.18 -32.90 -0.54
C PHE A 8 6.32 -33.94 0.19
N LYS A 9 6.77 -35.20 0.25
CA LYS A 9 6.16 -36.23 1.10
C LYS A 9 6.29 -35.95 2.59
N ASN A 10 7.31 -35.19 3.01
CA ASN A 10 7.44 -34.75 4.40
C ASN A 10 6.79 -33.37 4.56
N HIS A 11 5.62 -33.35 5.20
CA HIS A 11 4.81 -32.14 5.34
C HIS A 11 5.51 -31.05 6.16
N ASP A 12 6.32 -31.43 7.16
CA ASP A 12 6.98 -30.46 8.04
C ASP A 12 8.19 -29.83 7.34
N VAL A 13 8.97 -30.63 6.60
CA VAL A 13 10.08 -30.11 5.78
C VAL A 13 9.55 -29.19 4.68
N THR A 14 8.44 -29.58 4.03
CA THR A 14 7.77 -28.76 3.02
C THR A 14 7.30 -27.42 3.58
N PHE A 15 6.73 -27.44 4.79
CA PHE A 15 6.29 -26.24 5.47
C PHE A 15 7.46 -25.29 5.80
N VAL A 16 8.55 -25.84 6.34
CA VAL A 16 9.75 -25.06 6.67
C VAL A 16 10.42 -24.51 5.42
N MET A 17 10.47 -25.26 4.32
CA MET A 17 10.99 -24.79 3.04
C MET A 17 10.12 -23.66 2.47
N ALA A 18 8.80 -23.88 2.43
CA ALA A 18 7.87 -22.96 1.77
C ALA A 18 7.84 -21.57 2.39
N LYS A 19 8.06 -21.42 3.70
CA LYS A 19 8.08 -20.11 4.35
C LYS A 19 9.22 -19.19 3.85
N TYR A 20 10.32 -19.78 3.36
CA TYR A 20 11.48 -19.05 2.82
C TYR A 20 11.46 -18.90 1.30
N LEU A 21 10.52 -19.54 0.61
CA LEU A 21 10.35 -19.32 -0.82
C LEU A 21 9.72 -17.94 -1.05
N ASP A 22 10.25 -17.19 -2.03
CA ASP A 22 9.61 -15.95 -2.46
C ASP A 22 8.16 -16.26 -2.91
N PRO A 23 7.18 -15.38 -2.62
CA PRO A 23 5.78 -15.63 -2.95
C PRO A 23 5.51 -15.98 -4.42
N ASP A 24 6.32 -15.48 -5.37
CA ASP A 24 6.20 -15.83 -6.78
C ASP A 24 6.63 -17.28 -7.03
N THR A 25 7.75 -17.68 -6.44
CA THR A 25 8.26 -19.06 -6.55
C THR A 25 7.31 -20.04 -5.86
N MET A 26 6.77 -19.68 -4.69
CA MET A 26 5.79 -20.49 -3.98
C MET A 26 4.51 -20.68 -4.81
N CYS A 27 4.04 -19.62 -5.48
CA CYS A 27 2.88 -19.70 -6.37
C CYS A 27 3.14 -20.57 -7.61
N ASN A 28 4.34 -20.48 -8.19
CA ASN A 28 4.72 -21.29 -9.35
C ASN A 28 4.82 -22.78 -8.97
N LEU A 29 5.44 -23.11 -7.84
CA LEU A 29 5.51 -24.49 -7.34
C LEU A 29 4.12 -25.07 -7.06
N TYR A 30 3.22 -24.25 -6.51
CA TYR A 30 1.81 -24.61 -6.28
C TYR A 30 1.04 -24.92 -7.58
N ALA A 31 1.43 -24.29 -8.71
CA ALA A 31 0.82 -24.54 -10.01
C ALA A 31 1.44 -25.75 -10.73
N ILE A 32 2.73 -26.04 -10.50
CA ILE A 32 3.48 -27.05 -11.25
C ILE A 32 3.45 -28.43 -10.57
N SER A 33 3.64 -28.50 -9.25
CA SER A 33 3.75 -29.76 -8.51
C SER A 33 2.44 -30.14 -7.82
N LYS A 34 1.90 -31.31 -8.16
CA LYS A 34 0.69 -31.86 -7.54
C LYS A 34 0.90 -32.17 -6.06
N ASP A 35 2.06 -32.69 -5.69
CA ASP A 35 2.38 -33.04 -4.30
C ASP A 35 2.47 -31.77 -3.44
N PHE A 36 3.15 -30.74 -3.93
CA PHE A 36 3.23 -29.46 -3.24
C PHE A 36 1.86 -28.79 -3.16
N HIS A 37 1.06 -28.83 -4.24
CA HIS A 37 -0.31 -28.32 -4.25
C HIS A 37 -1.17 -28.97 -3.16
N HIS A 38 -1.12 -30.30 -3.05
CA HIS A 38 -1.85 -31.04 -2.02
C HIS A 38 -1.38 -30.69 -0.61
N ALA A 39 -0.05 -30.70 -0.38
CA ALA A 39 0.54 -30.34 0.90
C ALA A 39 0.14 -28.93 1.37
N VAL A 40 0.15 -27.95 0.45
CA VAL A 40 -0.28 -26.58 0.73
C VAL A 40 -1.78 -26.53 1.02
N ASN A 41 -2.63 -27.17 0.21
CA ASN A 41 -4.08 -27.14 0.42
C ASN A 41 -4.50 -27.70 1.78
N CYS A 42 -3.85 -28.76 2.27
CA CYS A 42 -4.14 -29.33 3.60
C CYS A 42 -3.89 -28.35 4.76
N ARG A 43 -3.05 -27.32 4.59
CA ARG A 43 -2.74 -26.32 5.64
C ARG A 43 -2.60 -24.91 5.05
N TYR A 44 -3.48 -24.55 4.12
CA TYR A 44 -3.31 -23.38 3.25
C TYR A 44 -3.03 -22.08 4.01
N GLN A 45 -3.86 -21.77 5.01
CA GLN A 45 -3.73 -20.56 5.81
C GLN A 45 -2.42 -20.53 6.60
N SER A 46 -1.92 -21.67 7.05
CA SER A 46 -0.64 -21.77 7.77
C SER A 46 0.53 -21.45 6.87
N PHE A 47 0.54 -21.97 5.64
CA PHE A 47 1.58 -21.64 4.64
C PHE A 47 1.60 -20.14 4.32
N ILE A 48 0.42 -19.57 4.05
CA ILE A 48 0.31 -18.14 3.74
C ILE A 48 0.76 -17.27 4.93
N LYS A 49 0.35 -17.62 6.17
CA LYS A 49 0.77 -16.90 7.37
C LYS A 49 2.27 -17.01 7.62
N ALA A 50 2.85 -18.21 7.49
CA ALA A 50 4.28 -18.43 7.70
C ALA A 50 5.13 -17.66 6.68
N SER A 51 4.75 -17.68 5.41
CA SER A 51 5.42 -16.90 4.36
C SER A 51 5.27 -15.39 4.62
N MET A 52 4.08 -14.92 5.00
CA MET A 52 3.84 -13.52 5.35
C MET A 52 4.72 -13.03 6.50
N GLN A 53 4.93 -13.85 7.54
CA GLN A 53 5.80 -13.49 8.66
C GLN A 53 7.26 -13.24 8.25
N ILE A 54 7.74 -13.92 7.20
CA ILE A 54 9.10 -13.74 6.67
C ILE A 54 9.17 -12.54 5.73
N TRP A 55 8.25 -12.45 4.76
CA TRP A 55 8.36 -11.52 3.63
C TRP A 55 7.66 -10.17 3.82
N ALA A 56 6.67 -10.10 4.71
CA ALA A 56 5.94 -8.88 5.02
C ALA A 56 5.49 -8.89 6.49
N PRO A 57 6.43 -8.69 7.44
CA PRO A 57 6.12 -8.71 8.86
C PRO A 57 4.96 -7.75 9.19
N HIS A 58 3.98 -8.23 9.96
CA HIS A 58 2.76 -7.48 10.31
C HIS A 58 1.79 -7.18 9.14
N GLY A 59 1.98 -7.79 7.96
CA GLY A 59 1.12 -7.57 6.79
C GLY A 59 -0.36 -7.89 7.05
N ASP A 60 -0.67 -8.84 7.93
CA ASP A 60 -2.03 -9.17 8.36
C ASP A 60 -2.71 -8.04 9.14
N LYS A 61 -1.96 -7.34 10.00
CA LYS A 61 -2.42 -6.19 10.78
C LYS A 61 -2.54 -4.94 9.92
N LEU A 62 -1.56 -4.70 9.04
CA LEU A 62 -1.49 -3.49 8.20
C LEU A 62 -2.45 -3.56 7.01
N PHE A 63 -2.61 -4.74 6.40
CA PHE A 63 -3.46 -4.98 5.25
C PHE A 63 -4.41 -6.16 5.47
N PRO A 64 -5.42 -6.02 6.35
CA PRO A 64 -6.31 -7.13 6.67
C PRO A 64 -6.99 -7.67 5.39
N TRP A 65 -6.81 -8.96 5.11
CA TRP A 65 -7.21 -9.60 3.86
C TRP A 65 -8.72 -9.49 3.57
N HIS A 66 -9.56 -9.33 4.60
CA HIS A 66 -11.01 -9.11 4.46
C HIS A 66 -11.35 -7.87 3.62
N PHE A 67 -10.49 -6.84 3.60
CA PHE A 67 -10.65 -5.66 2.73
C PHE A 67 -10.25 -5.92 1.27
N PHE A 68 -9.71 -7.10 0.98
CA PHE A 68 -9.20 -7.52 -0.32
C PHE A 68 -9.84 -8.85 -0.75
N ARG A 69 -11.18 -8.90 -0.73
CA ARG A 69 -11.95 -10.11 -1.07
C ARG A 69 -11.55 -10.70 -2.43
N ASP A 70 -11.26 -9.84 -3.41
CA ASP A 70 -10.82 -10.24 -4.76
C ASP A 70 -9.45 -10.95 -4.81
N LEU A 71 -8.66 -10.84 -3.73
CA LEU A 71 -7.35 -11.47 -3.58
C LEU A 71 -7.40 -12.72 -2.68
N CYS A 72 -8.57 -13.00 -2.11
CA CYS A 72 -8.80 -14.16 -1.27
C CYS A 72 -9.30 -15.34 -2.10
N VAL A 73 -9.14 -16.54 -1.56
CA VAL A 73 -9.64 -17.79 -2.14
C VAL A 73 -10.61 -18.44 -1.17
N ARG A 74 -11.52 -19.28 -1.67
CA ARG A 74 -12.29 -20.16 -0.79
C ARG A 74 -11.32 -21.09 -0.07
N ASP A 75 -11.57 -21.38 1.20
CA ASP A 75 -10.73 -22.31 1.96
C ASP A 75 -10.65 -23.65 1.22
N PRO A 76 -9.44 -24.12 0.83
CA PRO A 76 -9.30 -25.39 0.11
C PRO A 76 -9.82 -26.61 0.87
N ILE A 77 -9.84 -26.54 2.20
CA ILE A 77 -10.36 -27.59 3.09
C ILE A 77 -11.89 -27.44 3.28
N GLN A 78 -12.49 -26.42 2.66
CA GLN A 78 -13.92 -26.12 2.74
C GLN A 78 -14.44 -25.85 4.16
N ASN A 79 -13.56 -25.35 5.05
CA ASN A 79 -13.99 -24.92 6.38
C ASN A 79 -15.07 -23.83 6.26
N THR A 80 -16.13 -23.99 7.02
CA THR A 80 -17.28 -23.09 6.99
C THR A 80 -17.10 -21.92 7.94
N ILE A 81 -17.92 -20.88 7.78
CA ILE A 81 -17.96 -19.76 8.71
C ILE A 81 -18.58 -20.26 10.02
N VAL A 82 -17.97 -19.92 11.16
CA VAL A 82 -18.38 -20.40 12.50
C VAL A 82 -19.88 -20.18 12.77
N HIS A 83 -20.44 -19.08 12.28
CA HIS A 83 -21.85 -18.71 12.47
C HIS A 83 -22.76 -19.07 11.28
N ASN A 84 -22.20 -19.58 10.18
CA ASN A 84 -22.95 -20.03 9.01
C ASN A 84 -22.29 -21.27 8.40
N LEU A 85 -22.79 -22.44 8.82
CA LEU A 85 -22.26 -23.75 8.40
C LEU A 85 -22.50 -24.06 6.92
N THR A 86 -23.27 -23.24 6.19
CA THR A 86 -23.53 -23.45 4.76
C THR A 86 -22.52 -22.73 3.86
N GLU A 87 -21.85 -21.70 4.37
CA GLU A 87 -20.94 -20.88 3.58
C GLU A 87 -19.49 -21.22 3.88
N VAL A 88 -18.75 -21.61 2.83
CA VAL A 88 -17.29 -21.81 2.91
C VAL A 88 -16.60 -20.48 3.15
N ARG A 89 -15.74 -20.42 4.18
CA ARG A 89 -15.01 -19.19 4.50
C ARG A 89 -14.00 -18.85 3.41
N PHE A 90 -13.75 -17.55 3.24
CA PHE A 90 -12.64 -17.06 2.43
C PHE A 90 -11.38 -16.94 3.28
N VAL A 91 -10.22 -17.21 2.69
CA VAL A 91 -8.91 -17.05 3.31
C VAL A 91 -7.97 -16.28 2.39
N ALA A 92 -6.97 -15.62 2.98
CA ALA A 92 -5.95 -14.89 2.22
C ALA A 92 -5.24 -15.80 1.21
N GLY A 93 -5.27 -15.44 -0.07
CA GLY A 93 -4.64 -16.21 -1.14
C GLY A 93 -3.22 -15.76 -1.49
N PHE A 94 -2.57 -16.49 -2.41
CA PHE A 94 -1.27 -16.11 -2.97
C PHE A 94 -1.25 -14.68 -3.54
N ARG A 95 -2.35 -14.23 -4.16
CA ARG A 95 -2.47 -12.87 -4.70
C ARG A 95 -2.39 -11.80 -3.61
N TRP A 96 -3.00 -12.06 -2.45
CA TRP A 96 -2.88 -11.17 -1.29
C TRP A 96 -1.46 -11.19 -0.74
N LEU A 97 -0.84 -12.36 -0.59
CA LEU A 97 0.55 -12.50 -0.13
C LEU A 97 1.55 -11.76 -1.03
N LYS A 98 1.42 -11.90 -2.35
CA LYS A 98 2.22 -11.15 -3.34
C LYS A 98 2.02 -9.64 -3.19
N MET A 99 0.77 -9.20 -3.03
CA MET A 99 0.43 -7.79 -2.88
C MET A 99 1.08 -7.17 -1.63
N ILE A 100 1.01 -7.82 -0.46
CA ILE A 100 1.62 -7.29 0.76
C ILE A 100 3.15 -7.32 0.70
N THR A 101 3.74 -8.38 0.12
CA THR A 101 5.20 -8.51 -0.01
C THR A 101 5.76 -7.45 -0.96
N GLN A 102 5.06 -7.18 -2.06
CA GLN A 102 5.44 -6.11 -2.97
C GLN A 102 5.36 -4.74 -2.29
N ARG A 103 4.34 -4.49 -1.46
CA ARG A 103 4.21 -3.24 -0.69
C ARG A 103 5.31 -3.07 0.35
N GLN A 104 5.72 -4.16 1.01
CA GLN A 104 6.87 -4.20 1.89
C GLN A 104 8.13 -3.76 1.14
N LYS A 105 8.48 -4.46 0.05
CA LYS A 105 9.65 -4.15 -0.80
C LYS A 105 9.65 -2.68 -1.25
N ILE A 106 8.53 -2.17 -1.78
CA ILE A 106 8.44 -0.77 -2.25
C ILE A 106 8.60 0.23 -1.10
N THR A 107 8.04 -0.06 0.07
CA THR A 107 8.14 0.84 1.22
C THR A 107 9.57 0.88 1.75
N ASP A 108 10.24 -0.25 1.82
CA ASP A 108 11.65 -0.33 2.19
C ASP A 108 12.52 0.45 1.20
N GLU A 109 12.24 0.34 -0.11
CA GLU A 109 12.91 1.15 -1.14
C GLU A 109 12.69 2.66 -0.97
N ILE A 110 11.44 3.09 -0.70
CA ILE A 110 11.13 4.51 -0.44
C ILE A 110 11.94 5.03 0.74
N LEU A 111 11.98 4.28 1.84
CA LEU A 111 12.71 4.67 3.04
C LEU A 111 14.22 4.66 2.83
N TYR A 112 14.74 3.67 2.10
CA TYR A 112 16.15 3.60 1.73
C TYR A 112 16.58 4.79 0.87
N LYS A 113 15.77 5.18 -0.13
CA LYS A 113 16.05 6.37 -0.96
C LYS A 113 16.06 7.66 -0.15
N LEU A 114 15.11 7.82 0.76
CA LEU A 114 15.08 8.98 1.67
C LEU A 114 16.28 8.97 2.63
N HIS A 115 16.69 7.81 3.13
CA HIS A 115 17.88 7.67 3.95
C HIS A 115 19.15 8.12 3.22
N LEU A 116 19.36 7.64 1.98
CA LEU A 116 20.48 8.05 1.13
C LEU A 116 20.48 9.56 0.83
N ALA A 117 19.30 10.18 0.77
CA ALA A 117 19.17 11.62 0.57
C ALA A 117 19.35 12.46 1.86
N GLY A 118 19.81 11.87 2.97
CA GLY A 118 20.04 12.58 4.23
C GLY A 118 18.79 12.74 5.10
N HIS A 119 17.75 11.93 4.88
CA HIS A 119 16.53 11.93 5.67
C HIS A 119 16.33 10.59 6.41
N PRO A 120 17.18 10.26 7.39
CA PRO A 120 17.03 9.05 8.18
C PRO A 120 15.75 9.07 9.00
N MET A 121 15.16 7.89 9.18
CA MET A 121 13.91 7.69 9.92
C MET A 121 14.01 6.43 10.78
N PRO A 122 13.23 6.31 11.87
CA PRO A 122 13.24 5.12 12.71
C PRO A 122 12.84 3.85 11.96
N ALA A 123 13.30 2.69 12.45
CA ALA A 123 13.01 1.38 11.85
C ALA A 123 11.49 1.06 11.78
N THR A 124 10.69 1.62 12.69
CA THR A 124 9.23 1.44 12.70
C THR A 124 8.51 2.13 11.54
N MET A 125 9.21 3.00 10.79
CA MET A 125 8.60 3.82 9.74
C MET A 125 8.00 3.00 8.61
N CYS A 126 8.54 1.81 8.32
CA CYS A 126 8.00 0.94 7.27
C CYS A 126 6.53 0.60 7.53
N ASN A 127 6.20 0.22 8.77
CA ASN A 127 4.82 -0.09 9.16
C ASN A 127 3.90 1.14 9.02
N ILE A 128 4.40 2.33 9.36
CA ILE A 128 3.63 3.58 9.28
C ILE A 128 3.32 3.94 7.82
N VAL A 129 4.31 3.86 6.94
CA VAL A 129 4.12 4.16 5.50
C VAL A 129 3.18 3.14 4.85
N GLN A 130 3.28 1.85 5.23
CA GLN A 130 2.32 0.84 4.78
C GLN A 130 0.90 1.11 5.30
N GLN A 131 0.76 1.58 6.53
CA GLN A 131 -0.53 1.98 7.10
C GLN A 131 -1.14 3.19 6.37
N MET A 132 -0.30 4.18 6.01
CA MET A 132 -0.69 5.28 5.13
C MET A 132 -1.13 4.77 3.77
N TRP A 133 -0.40 3.81 3.19
CA TRP A 133 -0.74 3.19 1.91
C TRP A 133 -2.12 2.53 1.97
N PHE A 134 -2.40 1.72 2.99
CA PHE A 134 -3.69 1.07 3.16
C PHE A 134 -4.83 2.09 3.23
N THR A 135 -4.66 3.11 4.08
CA THR A 135 -5.65 4.18 4.27
C THR A 135 -5.93 4.92 2.96
N ASN A 136 -4.89 5.21 2.18
CA ASN A 136 -5.03 5.85 0.89
C ASN A 136 -5.71 4.95 -0.15
N GLY A 137 -5.59 3.63 0.00
CA GLY A 137 -6.21 2.63 -0.87
C GLY A 137 -7.72 2.47 -0.70
N ILE A 138 -8.34 3.11 0.30
CA ILE A 138 -9.80 3.09 0.52
C ILE A 138 -10.46 4.10 -0.42
N SER A 139 -11.56 3.73 -1.08
CA SER A 139 -12.17 4.59 -2.11
C SER A 139 -12.97 5.77 -1.56
N SER A 140 -13.71 5.57 -0.46
CA SER A 140 -14.63 6.56 0.11
C SER A 140 -14.03 7.34 1.27
N ASN A 141 -14.33 8.65 1.33
CA ASN A 141 -13.89 9.50 2.42
C ASN A 141 -14.45 9.09 3.78
N GLY A 142 -15.72 8.69 3.86
CA GLY A 142 -16.34 8.26 5.11
C GLY A 142 -15.59 7.08 5.74
N ASN A 143 -15.24 6.09 4.92
CA ASN A 143 -14.47 4.92 5.36
C ASN A 143 -13.03 5.28 5.74
N ARG A 144 -12.39 6.23 5.02
CA ARG A 144 -11.05 6.73 5.38
C ARG A 144 -11.07 7.44 6.74
N ILE A 145 -12.05 8.31 6.97
CA ILE A 145 -12.24 9.04 8.23
C ILE A 145 -12.49 8.04 9.36
N GLY A 146 -13.40 7.10 9.18
CA GLY A 146 -13.70 6.05 10.17
C GLY A 146 -12.47 5.20 10.52
N LEU A 147 -11.64 4.86 9.53
CA LEU A 147 -10.40 4.12 9.77
C LEU A 147 -9.39 4.94 10.59
N ILE A 148 -9.22 6.22 10.27
CA ILE A 148 -8.30 7.10 11.00
C ILE A 148 -8.79 7.40 12.41
N HIS A 149 -10.10 7.45 12.63
CA HIS A 149 -10.69 7.54 13.97
C HIS A 149 -10.45 6.30 14.83
N ASN A 150 -10.23 5.13 14.23
CA ASN A 150 -9.98 3.89 14.95
C ASN A 150 -8.61 3.89 15.65
N GLN A 151 -8.62 4.13 16.96
CA GLN A 151 -7.41 4.20 17.79
C GLN A 151 -6.63 2.88 17.88
N LYS A 152 -7.28 1.73 17.63
CA LYS A 152 -6.59 0.43 17.60
C LYS A 152 -5.71 0.32 16.35
N TYR A 153 -6.17 0.89 15.24
CA TYR A 153 -5.43 0.90 13.98
C TYR A 153 -4.46 2.08 13.94
N TRP A 154 -4.95 3.33 14.07
CA TRP A 154 -4.15 4.56 14.13
C TRP A 154 -3.98 5.03 15.57
N ARG A 155 -2.87 4.69 16.20
CA ARG A 155 -2.44 5.21 17.52
C ARG A 155 -1.81 6.60 17.40
N GLU A 156 -1.71 7.30 18.52
CA GLU A 156 -1.19 8.68 18.55
C GLU A 156 0.25 8.80 18.03
N TRP A 157 1.15 7.92 18.49
CA TRP A 157 2.54 7.89 18.02
C TRP A 157 2.64 7.57 16.52
N GLN A 158 1.70 6.77 15.98
CA GLN A 158 1.66 6.45 14.55
C GLN A 158 1.24 7.67 13.72
N LEU A 159 0.29 8.47 14.21
CA LEU A 159 -0.09 9.74 13.58
C LEU A 159 1.08 10.72 13.56
N PHE A 160 1.84 10.81 14.66
CA PHE A 160 3.05 11.61 14.73
C PHE A 160 4.10 11.17 13.70
N PHE A 161 4.45 9.87 13.65
CA PHE A 161 5.44 9.39 12.68
C PHE A 161 4.96 9.50 11.23
N ALA A 162 3.66 9.36 10.98
CA ALA A 162 3.11 9.58 9.64
C ALA A 162 3.29 11.04 9.22
N TRP A 163 3.07 11.98 10.14
CA TRP A 163 3.38 13.40 9.91
C TRP A 163 4.88 13.65 9.72
N PHE A 164 5.73 13.02 10.54
CA PHE A 164 7.20 13.09 10.41
C PHE A 164 7.67 12.64 9.02
N PHE A 165 7.14 11.52 8.54
CA PHE A 165 7.41 11.02 7.18
C PHE A 165 6.99 12.03 6.11
N ILE A 166 5.78 12.59 6.21
CA ILE A 166 5.27 13.60 5.27
C ILE A 166 6.20 14.83 5.23
N MET A 167 6.70 15.26 6.39
CA MET A 167 7.63 16.38 6.51
C MET A 167 8.98 16.08 5.87
N LYS A 168 9.60 14.94 6.18
CA LYS A 168 10.88 14.52 5.57
C LYS A 168 10.74 14.35 4.05
N LEU A 169 9.62 13.79 3.59
CA LEU A 169 9.32 13.68 2.18
C LEU A 169 9.20 15.05 1.51
N ASP A 170 8.53 16.02 2.15
CA ASP A 170 8.43 17.39 1.64
C ASP A 170 9.79 18.09 1.60
N MET A 171 10.64 17.88 2.61
CA MET A 171 12.01 18.39 2.62
C MET A 171 12.83 17.85 1.44
N HIS A 172 12.71 16.55 1.15
CA HIS A 172 13.40 15.92 0.03
C HIS A 172 12.91 16.46 -1.32
N LEU A 173 11.58 16.46 -1.53
CA LEU A 173 10.98 16.86 -2.81
C LEU A 173 11.10 18.36 -3.10
N ASN A 174 11.29 19.19 -2.08
CA ASN A 174 11.54 20.62 -2.23
C ASN A 174 13.01 21.01 -2.02
N SER A 175 13.94 20.05 -2.04
CA SER A 175 15.36 20.35 -1.88
C SER A 175 15.85 21.28 -2.99
N PRO A 176 16.51 22.41 -2.67
CA PRO A 176 16.96 23.40 -3.65
C PRO A 176 18.00 22.84 -4.64
N ALA A 177 18.66 21.73 -4.29
CA ALA A 177 19.55 21.00 -5.19
C ALA A 177 18.82 20.39 -6.40
N HIS A 178 17.49 20.25 -6.33
CA HIS A 178 16.63 19.70 -7.38
C HIS A 178 15.68 20.82 -7.89
N ALA A 179 16.17 21.66 -8.81
CA ALA A 179 15.39 22.75 -9.43
C ALA A 179 14.20 22.25 -10.28
N PRO A 180 13.19 23.09 -10.58
CA PRO A 180 12.42 23.84 -9.60
C PRO A 180 11.45 22.88 -8.87
N ALA A 181 11.56 22.83 -7.55
CA ALA A 181 10.62 22.15 -6.67
C ALA A 181 9.17 22.47 -7.08
N HIS A 182 8.52 21.51 -7.73
CA HIS A 182 7.10 21.65 -8.00
C HIS A 182 6.40 21.47 -6.67
N MET A 183 6.03 22.58 -6.03
CA MET A 183 5.36 22.76 -4.72
C MET A 183 4.11 21.87 -4.48
N GLN A 184 3.72 21.05 -5.46
CA GLN A 184 2.58 20.14 -5.44
C GLN A 184 2.94 18.66 -5.67
N MET A 185 4.21 18.26 -5.86
CA MET A 185 4.58 16.85 -6.08
C MET A 185 4.10 15.97 -4.93
N ARG A 186 4.43 16.33 -3.69
CA ARG A 186 3.95 15.60 -2.50
C ARG A 186 2.43 15.39 -2.54
N LYS A 187 1.67 16.47 -2.72
CA LYS A 187 0.19 16.43 -2.76
C LYS A 187 -0.31 15.51 -3.87
N MET A 188 0.34 15.57 -5.03
CA MET A 188 0.01 14.74 -6.18
C MET A 188 0.24 13.26 -5.87
N PHE A 189 1.46 12.87 -5.50
CA PHE A 189 1.80 11.46 -5.25
C PHE A 189 1.07 10.87 -4.03
N LEU A 190 0.86 11.64 -2.96
CA LEU A 190 0.05 11.21 -1.82
C LEU A 190 -1.46 11.15 -2.10
N SER A 191 -1.92 11.62 -3.27
CA SER A 191 -3.33 11.43 -3.70
C SER A 191 -3.56 10.10 -4.43
N HIS A 192 -2.51 9.39 -4.84
CA HIS A 192 -2.66 8.14 -5.59
C HIS A 192 -3.16 7.00 -4.71
N LYS A 193 -3.91 6.05 -5.30
CA LYS A 193 -4.31 4.80 -4.63
C LYS A 193 -3.14 4.03 -4.01
N SER A 194 -1.99 4.14 -4.66
CA SER A 194 -0.81 3.34 -4.40
C SER A 194 0.38 4.24 -4.20
N LEU A 195 1.23 3.93 -3.21
CA LEU A 195 2.52 4.61 -3.04
C LEU A 195 3.62 4.06 -3.97
N ALA A 196 3.31 3.08 -4.83
CA ALA A 196 4.24 2.61 -5.84
C ALA A 196 4.71 3.74 -6.77
N SER A 197 3.82 4.67 -7.14
CA SER A 197 4.20 5.85 -7.93
C SER A 197 5.18 6.76 -7.18
N LEU A 198 5.09 6.83 -5.85
CA LEU A 198 6.07 7.58 -5.05
C LEU A 198 7.44 6.88 -5.08
N GLY A 199 7.47 5.54 -4.96
CA GLY A 199 8.71 4.78 -5.09
C GLY A 199 9.39 4.99 -6.44
N GLU A 200 8.63 4.93 -7.53
CA GLU A 200 9.15 5.18 -8.89
C GLU A 200 9.62 6.63 -9.09
N LEU A 201 8.99 7.61 -8.42
CA LEU A 201 9.48 9.00 -8.40
C LEU A 201 10.85 9.10 -7.76
N LEU A 202 11.02 8.50 -6.57
CA LEU A 202 12.28 8.56 -5.82
C LEU A 202 13.42 7.77 -6.48
N LYS A 203 13.09 6.82 -7.37
CA LYS A 203 14.06 6.15 -8.24
C LYS A 203 14.50 6.98 -9.44
N GLY A 204 13.80 8.07 -9.75
CA GLY A 204 14.04 8.87 -10.95
C GLY A 204 13.42 8.26 -12.23
N CYS A 205 12.44 7.36 -12.10
CA CYS A 205 11.83 6.68 -13.26
C CYS A 205 10.82 7.57 -14.02
N TYR A 206 10.49 8.77 -13.51
CA TYR A 206 9.53 9.66 -14.14
C TYR A 206 10.20 10.66 -15.06
N THR A 207 9.71 10.74 -16.30
CA THR A 207 10.09 11.82 -17.22
C THR A 207 9.34 13.11 -16.88
N SER A 208 9.84 14.26 -17.33
CA SER A 208 9.14 15.56 -17.18
C SER A 208 7.73 15.51 -17.78
N LEU A 209 7.55 14.78 -18.87
CA LEU A 209 6.27 14.59 -19.52
C LEU A 209 5.32 13.78 -18.64
N ASP A 210 5.79 12.72 -17.97
CA ASP A 210 4.97 11.95 -17.04
C ASP A 210 4.54 12.77 -15.82
N ILE A 211 5.43 13.64 -15.32
CA ILE A 211 5.10 14.59 -14.25
C ILE A 211 4.00 15.56 -14.73
N ILE A 212 4.08 16.08 -15.96
CA ILE A 212 3.03 16.92 -16.55
C ILE A 212 1.70 16.14 -16.66
N ARG A 213 1.74 14.90 -17.17
CA ARG A 213 0.54 14.04 -17.25
C ARG A 213 -0.09 13.81 -15.88
N MET A 214 0.73 13.58 -14.85
CA MET A 214 0.25 13.45 -13.48
C MET A 214 -0.37 14.75 -12.96
N LYS A 215 0.27 15.91 -13.20
CA LYS A 215 -0.28 17.22 -12.82
C LYS A 215 -1.63 17.49 -13.49
N LEU A 216 -1.81 17.09 -14.74
CA LEU A 216 -3.10 17.21 -15.43
C LEU A 216 -4.17 16.34 -14.77
N ARG A 217 -3.84 15.12 -14.36
CA ARG A 217 -4.79 14.18 -13.73
C ARG A 217 -5.11 14.51 -12.26
N PHE A 218 -4.15 15.07 -11.51
CA PHE A 218 -4.20 15.20 -10.05
C PHE A 218 -3.97 16.63 -9.51
N GLY A 219 -3.64 17.60 -10.36
CA GLY A 219 -3.32 18.98 -9.95
C GLY A 219 -4.34 20.02 -10.39
N SER A 220 -4.91 19.89 -11.58
CA SER A 220 -5.77 20.94 -12.17
C SER A 220 -7.23 20.53 -12.27
N ASN A 221 -8.13 21.42 -11.86
CA ASN A 221 -9.52 21.34 -12.29
C ASN A 221 -9.57 21.53 -13.82
N ARG A 222 -10.50 20.84 -14.51
CA ARG A 222 -10.72 21.00 -15.95
C ARG A 222 -10.84 22.50 -16.29
N PRO A 223 -9.93 23.07 -17.11
CA PRO A 223 -10.02 24.46 -17.50
C PRO A 223 -11.31 24.69 -18.28
N ARG A 224 -12.03 25.79 -17.98
CA ARG A 224 -13.32 26.13 -18.60
C ARG A 224 -13.23 26.28 -20.13
N GLN A 225 -12.03 26.55 -20.64
CA GLN A 225 -11.74 26.75 -22.06
C GLN A 225 -11.85 25.47 -22.90
N PHE A 226 -11.70 24.29 -22.30
CA PHE A 226 -11.82 23.02 -23.03
C PHE A 226 -13.27 22.54 -23.06
N GLN A 227 -14.03 23.03 -24.05
CA GLN A 227 -15.45 22.70 -24.24
C GLN A 227 -15.63 21.24 -24.72
N SER A 228 -14.81 20.79 -25.66
CA SER A 228 -14.88 19.41 -26.17
C SER A 228 -14.11 18.41 -25.31
N GLN A 229 -14.69 17.21 -25.14
CA GLN A 229 -14.10 16.12 -24.35
C GLN A 229 -12.99 15.36 -25.09
N THR A 230 -12.87 15.53 -26.41
CA THR A 230 -11.91 14.80 -27.27
C THR A 230 -10.51 15.40 -27.27
N TRP A 231 -10.34 16.60 -26.71
CA TRP A 231 -9.06 17.29 -26.69
C TRP A 231 -8.04 16.52 -25.86
N ASN A 232 -6.80 16.49 -26.34
CA ASN A 232 -5.70 15.77 -25.73
C ASN A 232 -4.53 16.74 -25.47
N VAL A 233 -4.06 16.80 -24.23
CA VAL A 233 -2.87 17.58 -23.86
C VAL A 233 -1.84 16.61 -23.28
N ALA A 234 -0.64 16.58 -23.86
CA ALA A 234 0.46 15.71 -23.44
C ALA A 234 0.10 14.20 -23.36
N GLY A 235 -0.86 13.74 -24.17
CA GLY A 235 -1.33 12.36 -24.16
C GLY A 235 -2.44 12.07 -23.12
N VAL A 236 -2.93 13.08 -22.40
CA VAL A 236 -4.07 12.96 -21.48
C VAL A 236 -5.30 13.61 -22.10
N GLN A 237 -6.38 12.85 -22.24
CA GLN A 237 -7.67 13.40 -22.66
C GLN A 237 -8.22 14.34 -21.58
N VAL A 238 -8.82 15.45 -22.01
CA VAL A 238 -9.40 16.49 -21.13
C VAL A 238 -10.41 15.90 -20.14
N GLN A 239 -11.12 14.83 -20.51
CA GLN A 239 -12.04 14.15 -19.60
C GLN A 239 -11.38 13.65 -18.31
N HIS A 240 -10.09 13.29 -18.34
CA HIS A 240 -9.37 12.78 -17.18
C HIS A 240 -8.75 13.88 -16.30
N PHE A 241 -8.86 15.15 -16.68
CA PHE A 241 -8.24 16.25 -15.93
C PHE A 241 -8.89 16.40 -14.55
N GLY A 242 -8.06 16.44 -13.52
CA GLY A 242 -8.49 16.55 -12.12
C GLY A 242 -9.35 15.39 -11.60
N ARG A 243 -9.63 14.35 -12.41
CA ARG A 243 -10.43 13.20 -11.96
C ARG A 243 -9.74 12.42 -10.85
N GLY A 244 -8.42 12.35 -10.86
CA GLY A 244 -7.65 11.60 -9.88
C GLY A 244 -7.78 12.12 -8.44
N ILE A 245 -8.20 13.37 -8.26
CA ILE A 245 -8.41 14.00 -6.95
C ILE A 245 -9.78 13.65 -6.36
N ARG A 246 -10.68 13.03 -7.12
CA ARG A 246 -12.02 12.67 -6.64
C ARG A 246 -12.00 11.33 -5.92
N GLU A 247 -13.00 11.12 -5.07
CA GLU A 247 -13.23 9.81 -4.42
C GLU A 247 -13.25 8.68 -5.46
N ALA A 248 -12.78 7.50 -5.03
CA ALA A 248 -12.58 6.36 -5.92
C ALA A 248 -11.77 6.70 -7.19
N TRP A 249 -10.85 7.66 -7.10
CA TRP A 249 -9.95 8.11 -8.19
C TRP A 249 -10.67 8.53 -9.48
N GLY A 250 -11.86 9.12 -9.34
CA GLY A 250 -12.61 9.68 -10.47
C GLY A 250 -14.02 9.13 -10.64
N ALA A 251 -14.39 8.06 -9.93
CA ALA A 251 -15.75 7.55 -9.95
C ALA A 251 -16.70 8.31 -8.97
N GLY A 252 -16.16 8.90 -7.90
CA GLY A 252 -16.91 9.71 -6.97
C GLY A 252 -17.12 11.15 -7.43
N ARG A 253 -18.08 11.84 -6.79
CA ARG A 253 -18.40 13.26 -7.06
C ARG A 253 -17.60 14.22 -6.19
N THR A 254 -17.28 13.80 -4.98
CA THR A 254 -16.55 14.56 -3.96
C THR A 254 -15.04 14.47 -4.15
N ARG A 255 -14.31 15.46 -3.64
CA ARG A 255 -12.84 15.43 -3.60
C ARG A 255 -12.39 14.41 -2.55
N ALA A 256 -11.51 13.49 -2.92
CA ALA A 256 -10.88 12.57 -1.97
C ALA A 256 -10.01 13.37 -0.98
N LEU A 257 -10.18 13.09 0.31
CA LEU A 257 -9.31 13.59 1.36
C LEU A 257 -7.97 12.87 1.24
N ARG A 258 -6.90 13.65 1.11
CA ARG A 258 -5.55 13.11 1.04
C ARG A 258 -5.11 12.65 2.42
N ILE A 259 -4.17 11.70 2.45
CA ILE A 259 -3.72 11.08 3.69
C ILE A 259 -3.18 12.10 4.69
N GLU A 260 -2.45 13.13 4.23
CA GLU A 260 -1.92 14.17 5.11
C GLU A 260 -3.02 15.03 5.73
N GLN A 261 -4.12 15.27 5.00
CA GLN A 261 -5.25 16.03 5.53
C GLN A 261 -5.95 15.24 6.63
N LEU A 262 -6.16 13.94 6.40
CA LEU A 262 -6.78 13.07 7.38
C LEU A 262 -5.93 12.95 8.66
N ILE A 263 -4.61 12.80 8.52
CA ILE A 263 -3.68 12.76 9.66
C ILE A 263 -3.76 14.06 10.46
N LEU A 264 -3.70 15.23 9.80
CA LEU A 264 -3.79 16.53 10.47
C LEU A 264 -5.14 16.72 11.19
N MET A 265 -6.24 16.41 10.51
CA MET A 265 -7.58 16.49 11.09
C MET A 265 -7.68 15.62 12.35
N GLU A 266 -7.12 14.42 12.31
CA GLU A 266 -7.14 13.50 13.45
C GLU A 266 -6.24 13.95 14.59
N CYS A 267 -5.05 14.49 14.29
CA CYS A 267 -4.19 15.07 15.30
C CYS A 267 -4.89 16.22 16.04
N MET A 268 -5.59 17.09 15.31
CA MET A 268 -6.39 18.17 15.92
C MET A 268 -7.54 17.62 16.77
N ARG A 269 -8.27 16.61 16.26
CA ARG A 269 -9.39 15.98 16.99
C ARG A 269 -8.94 15.36 18.31
N ARG A 270 -7.77 14.70 18.31
CA ARG A 270 -7.18 14.08 19.50
C ARG A 270 -6.35 15.04 20.37
N ARG A 271 -6.21 16.31 19.96
CA ARG A 271 -5.36 17.31 20.63
C ARG A 271 -3.89 16.87 20.75
N ILE A 272 -3.38 16.17 19.73
CA ILE A 272 -1.97 15.79 19.62
C ILE A 272 -1.18 17.02 19.18
N TRP A 273 -0.40 17.58 20.09
CA TRP A 273 0.45 18.72 19.82
C TRP A 273 1.72 18.27 19.09
N LEU A 274 1.66 18.20 17.76
CA LEU A 274 2.78 17.76 16.92
C LEU A 274 4.08 18.47 17.31
N ASN A 275 4.04 19.79 17.53
CA ASN A 275 5.20 20.59 17.96
C ASN A 275 5.85 20.06 19.26
N LYS A 276 5.03 19.71 20.27
CA LYS A 276 5.55 19.17 21.54
C LYS A 276 6.15 17.77 21.34
N ALA A 277 5.54 16.95 20.49
CA ALA A 277 6.03 15.62 20.18
C ALA A 277 7.39 15.65 19.44
N PHE A 278 7.63 16.65 18.58
CA PHE A 278 8.95 16.82 17.94
C PHE A 278 10.06 17.09 18.96
N TYR A 279 9.81 17.92 19.98
CA TYR A 279 10.79 18.20 21.04
C TYR A 279 11.11 16.98 21.92
N SER A 280 10.23 15.99 21.99
CA SER A 280 10.48 14.77 22.78
C SER A 280 11.28 13.69 22.04
N VAL A 281 11.48 13.84 20.73
CA VAL A 281 12.12 12.83 19.86
C VAL A 281 13.49 13.31 19.33
N MET A 282 13.78 14.61 19.40
CA MET A 282 15.11 15.18 19.23
C MET A 282 15.89 15.10 20.54
#